data_AF-A0A9E3XMQ6-F1
#
_entry.id   AF-A0A9E3XMQ6-F1
#
_cell.length_a   1.000
_cell.length_b   1.000
_cell.length_c   1.000
_cell.angle_alpha   90.00
_cell.angle_beta   90.00
_cell.angle_gamma   90.00
#
_symmetry.space_group_name_H-M   'P 1'
#
loop_
_entity.id
_entity.type
_entity.pdbx_description
1 polymer ?
#
loop_
_entity_poly.entity_id
_entity_poly.type
_entity_poly.pdbx_seq_one_letter_code
_entity_poly.pdbx_strand_id
1 'polypeptide(L)'
;MRIAPHAAIAAAAAPKPAKDAPVINEPGDRYAWTNPAAAAALRSTAELLSSIEQGIIRNISNVNMVRGYAADLGSTMDIFETATQAISSDAYKENDSFLPLITTAGGGVTHAQERLVSKELNSTWPIERGDILASIRRARAISSNVADQLDPRSTRPSSTL
;
A
#
# COMPACT_ATOMS: atom_id res chain seq x y z
N MET A 1 15.01 59.76 -12.35
CA MET A 1 15.01 58.45 -13.05
C MET A 1 15.79 57.49 -12.15
N ARG A 2 15.18 56.52 -11.43
CA ARG A 2 14.74 55.17 -11.90
C ARG A 2 15.84 54.55 -12.79
N ILE A 3 16.47 53.41 -12.51
CA ILE A 3 15.96 52.10 -12.04
C ILE A 3 17.06 51.36 -11.23
N ALA A 4 16.61 50.50 -10.32
CA ALA A 4 17.34 49.68 -9.34
C ALA A 4 18.15 48.50 -9.97
N PRO A 5 18.95 47.77 -9.17
CA PRO A 5 19.98 46.82 -9.59
C PRO A 5 19.38 45.45 -9.93
N HIS A 6 20.02 44.58 -10.70
CA HIS A 6 19.83 43.11 -10.67
C HIS A 6 20.84 42.42 -11.59
N ALA A 7 21.66 41.53 -11.01
CA ALA A 7 21.93 40.19 -11.55
C ALA A 7 22.90 39.48 -10.61
N ALA A 8 22.41 39.11 -9.42
CA ALA A 8 23.00 38.01 -8.68
C ALA A 8 22.81 36.75 -9.54
N ILE A 9 23.91 36.16 -10.00
CA ILE A 9 23.89 34.84 -10.60
C ILE A 9 23.51 33.88 -9.48
N ALA A 10 22.24 33.46 -9.47
CA ALA A 10 21.77 32.40 -8.61
C ALA A 10 22.54 31.12 -8.98
N ALA A 11 23.51 30.75 -8.16
CA ALA A 11 24.02 29.40 -8.14
C ALA A 11 22.82 28.48 -7.91
N ALA A 12 22.41 27.77 -8.97
CA ALA A 12 21.37 26.77 -8.90
C ALA A 12 21.78 25.77 -7.83
N ALA A 13 21.14 25.84 -6.67
CA ALA A 13 21.26 24.83 -5.65
C ALA A 13 20.93 23.49 -6.31
N ALA A 14 21.92 22.59 -6.31
CA ALA A 14 21.71 21.21 -6.71
C ALA A 14 20.44 20.69 -6.00
N PRO A 15 19.57 19.92 -6.68
CA PRO A 15 18.38 19.38 -6.05
C PRO A 15 18.82 18.64 -4.78
N LYS A 16 18.37 19.14 -3.62
CA LYS A 16 18.58 18.47 -2.33
C LYS A 16 18.15 17.02 -2.52
N PRO A 17 18.95 16.03 -2.11
CA PRO A 17 18.51 14.65 -2.14
C PRO A 17 17.17 14.58 -1.42
N ALA A 18 16.17 14.02 -2.12
CA ALA A 18 14.87 13.77 -1.55
C ALA A 18 15.09 13.05 -0.23
N LYS A 19 14.56 13.65 0.84
CA LYS A 19 14.54 13.13 2.20
C LYS A 19 14.32 11.61 2.13
N ASP A 20 15.28 10.90 2.70
CA ASP A 20 15.53 9.47 2.57
C ASP A 20 14.24 8.66 2.33
N ALA A 21 14.18 7.98 1.17
CA ALA A 21 13.36 6.79 1.08
C ALA A 21 13.75 5.89 2.26
N PRO A 22 12.78 5.28 2.98
CA PRO A 22 13.11 4.47 4.14
C PRO A 22 14.16 3.44 3.75
N VAL A 23 15.35 3.56 4.35
CA VAL A 23 16.47 2.64 4.12
C VAL A 23 16.03 1.28 4.66
N ILE A 24 15.76 0.36 3.76
CA ILE A 24 15.50 -1.04 4.08
C ILE A 24 16.87 -1.64 4.38
N ASN A 25 17.20 -1.78 5.67
CA ASN A 25 18.44 -2.44 6.09
C ASN A 25 18.45 -3.89 5.59
N GLU A 26 19.56 -4.31 4.98
CA GLU A 26 19.82 -5.70 4.62
C GLU A 26 19.82 -6.62 5.86
N PRO A 27 19.49 -7.92 5.69
CA PRO A 27 19.16 -8.81 6.79
C PRO A 27 20.43 -9.29 7.51
N GLY A 28 20.84 -8.55 8.54
CA GLY A 28 21.77 -9.02 9.56
C GLY A 28 21.02 -9.83 10.62
N ASP A 29 21.42 -11.09 10.80
CA ASP A 29 20.87 -12.10 11.72
C ASP A 29 20.52 -11.61 13.14
N ARG A 30 19.33 -11.06 13.32
CA ARG A 30 18.64 -10.92 14.61
C ARG A 30 17.17 -11.19 14.38
N TYR A 31 16.78 -12.46 14.52
CA TYR A 31 15.41 -12.97 14.58
C TYR A 31 14.35 -12.01 14.05
N ALA A 32 14.27 -11.83 12.73
CA ALA A 32 13.17 -11.13 12.10
C ALA A 32 11.89 -11.75 12.65
N TRP A 33 11.15 -11.01 13.46
CA TRP A 33 9.92 -11.50 14.05
C TRP A 33 9.02 -12.03 12.92
N THR A 34 8.76 -13.33 12.92
CA THR A 34 7.95 -13.99 11.91
C THR A 34 6.58 -14.28 12.46
N ASN A 35 5.53 -13.88 11.75
CA ASN A 35 4.17 -14.22 12.07
C ASN A 35 3.50 -14.83 10.83
N PRO A 36 3.53 -16.15 10.69
CA PRO A 36 3.00 -16.82 9.49
C PRO A 36 1.49 -16.62 9.32
N ALA A 37 0.74 -16.42 10.42
CA ALA A 37 -0.69 -16.13 10.36
C ALA A 37 -0.95 -14.72 9.79
N ALA A 38 -0.23 -13.71 10.30
CA ALA A 38 -0.30 -12.35 9.76
C ALA A 38 0.23 -12.27 8.31
N ALA A 39 1.31 -12.99 7.99
CA ALA A 39 1.84 -13.09 6.64
C ALA A 39 0.82 -13.72 5.67
N ALA A 40 0.17 -14.82 6.06
CA ALA A 40 -0.87 -15.45 5.25
C ALA A 40 -2.08 -14.54 5.02
N ALA A 41 -2.53 -13.84 6.07
CA ALA A 41 -3.61 -12.84 5.96
C ALA A 41 -3.23 -11.73 4.97
N LEU A 42 -2.03 -11.17 5.08
CA LEU A 42 -1.56 -10.10 4.19
C LEU A 42 -1.32 -10.56 2.75
N ARG A 43 -0.87 -11.80 2.52
CA ARG A 43 -0.82 -12.39 1.16
C ARG A 43 -2.21 -12.53 0.56
N SER A 44 -3.16 -13.06 1.32
CA SER A 44 -4.56 -13.15 0.89
C SER A 44 -5.12 -11.77 0.54
N THR A 45 -4.82 -10.74 1.34
CA THR A 45 -5.20 -9.36 1.03
C THR A 45 -4.56 -8.88 -0.28
N ALA A 46 -3.27 -9.13 -0.48
CA ALA A 46 -2.58 -8.72 -1.71
C ALA A 46 -3.17 -9.40 -2.97
N GLU A 47 -3.54 -10.68 -2.87
CA GLU A 47 -4.19 -11.43 -3.94
C GLU A 47 -5.59 -10.89 -4.25
N LEU A 48 -6.40 -10.62 -3.23
CA LEU A 48 -7.72 -10.02 -3.38
C LEU A 48 -7.63 -8.63 -4.03
N LEU A 49 -6.71 -7.78 -3.56
CA LEU A 49 -6.49 -6.46 -4.16
C LEU A 49 -6.02 -6.55 -5.61
N SER A 50 -5.23 -7.57 -5.97
CA SER A 50 -4.83 -7.83 -7.35
C SER A 50 -6.04 -8.23 -8.22
N SER A 51 -6.90 -9.11 -7.71
CA SER A 51 -8.13 -9.52 -8.39
C SER A 51 -9.08 -8.33 -8.60
N ILE A 52 -9.26 -7.50 -7.57
CA ILE A 52 -10.07 -6.28 -7.63
C ILE A 52 -9.48 -5.29 -8.65
N GLU A 53 -8.17 -5.05 -8.63
CA GLU A 53 -7.50 -4.18 -9.61
C GLU A 53 -7.79 -4.66 -11.05
N GLN A 54 -7.61 -5.95 -11.31
CA GLN A 54 -7.88 -6.53 -12.64
C GLN A 54 -9.37 -6.44 -13.00
N GLY A 55 -10.26 -6.66 -12.04
CA GLY A 55 -11.70 -6.51 -12.21
C GLY A 55 -12.10 -5.10 -12.60
N ILE A 56 -11.53 -4.08 -11.95
CA ILE A 56 -11.75 -2.66 -12.26
C ILE A 56 -11.22 -2.32 -13.66
N ILE A 57 -10.02 -2.79 -14.00
CA ILE A 57 -9.41 -2.54 -15.32
C ILE A 57 -10.24 -3.18 -16.44
N ARG A 58 -10.74 -4.41 -16.26
CA ARG A 58 -11.56 -5.10 -17.26
C ARG A 58 -12.93 -4.43 -17.44
N ASN A 59 -13.49 -3.87 -16.37
CA ASN A 59 -14.82 -3.26 -16.35
C ASN A 59 -14.77 -1.72 -16.39
N ILE A 60 -13.73 -1.15 -17.00
CA ILE A 60 -13.45 0.28 -16.97
C ILE A 60 -14.56 1.18 -17.51
N SER A 61 -15.42 0.65 -18.36
CA SER A 61 -16.56 1.35 -18.95
C SER A 61 -17.88 1.06 -18.23
N ASN A 62 -17.89 0.13 -17.27
CA ASN A 62 -19.08 -0.31 -16.54
C ASN A 62 -18.95 0.05 -15.05
N VAL A 63 -19.28 1.30 -14.72
CA VAL A 63 -19.16 1.83 -13.35
C VAL A 63 -19.99 1.02 -12.36
N ASN A 64 -21.16 0.50 -12.75
CA ASN A 64 -22.00 -0.32 -11.86
C ASN A 64 -21.32 -1.63 -11.46
N MET A 65 -20.62 -2.30 -12.39
CA MET A 65 -19.81 -3.47 -12.03
C MET A 65 -18.64 -3.09 -11.15
N VAL A 66 -17.99 -1.95 -11.43
CA VAL A 66 -16.87 -1.46 -10.63
C VAL A 66 -17.28 -1.14 -9.18
N ARG A 67 -18.49 -0.59 -8.98
CA ARG A 67 -19.06 -0.40 -7.63
C ARG A 67 -19.21 -1.70 -6.85
N GLY A 68 -19.43 -2.82 -7.55
CA GLY A 68 -19.51 -4.14 -6.93
C GLY A 68 -18.26 -4.51 -6.12
N TYR A 69 -17.08 -4.08 -6.58
CA TYR A 69 -15.81 -4.33 -5.87
C TYR A 69 -15.66 -3.53 -4.57
N ALA A 70 -16.53 -2.57 -4.28
CA ALA A 70 -16.49 -1.85 -3.01
C ALA A 70 -16.81 -2.77 -1.81
N ALA A 71 -17.67 -3.77 -2.02
CA ALA A 71 -17.94 -4.79 -1.01
C ALA A 71 -16.70 -5.65 -0.76
N ASP A 72 -16.01 -6.07 -1.83
CA ASP A 72 -14.77 -6.83 -1.74
C ASP A 72 -13.65 -6.04 -1.05
N LEU A 73 -13.53 -4.74 -1.32
CA LEU A 73 -12.61 -3.84 -0.61
C LEU A 73 -12.95 -3.76 0.89
N GLY A 74 -14.24 -3.70 1.23
CA GLY A 74 -14.71 -3.77 2.61
C GLY A 74 -14.25 -5.05 3.31
N SER A 75 -14.40 -6.21 2.66
CA SER A 75 -13.93 -7.48 3.22
C SER A 75 -12.40 -7.54 3.40
N THR A 76 -11.61 -6.89 2.54
CA THR A 76 -10.16 -6.77 2.78
C THR A 76 -9.81 -5.96 4.02
N MET A 77 -10.67 -5.05 4.49
CA MET A 77 -10.45 -4.32 5.75
C MET A 77 -10.56 -5.23 6.97
N ASP A 78 -11.49 -6.19 6.96
CA ASP A 78 -11.61 -7.19 8.03
C ASP A 78 -10.34 -8.06 8.14
N ILE A 79 -9.70 -8.36 6.99
CA ILE A 79 -8.44 -9.10 6.94
C ILE A 79 -7.28 -8.24 7.46
N PHE A 80 -7.27 -6.93 7.17
CA PHE A 80 -6.30 -6.01 7.77
C PHE A 80 -6.47 -5.89 9.29
N GLU A 81 -7.70 -5.87 9.78
CA GLU A 81 -7.96 -5.87 11.23
C GLU A 81 -7.43 -7.15 11.87
N THR A 82 -7.67 -8.30 11.24
CA THR A 82 -7.12 -9.59 11.69
C THR A 82 -5.60 -9.59 11.74
N ALA A 83 -4.93 -9.08 10.69
CA ALA A 83 -3.47 -8.94 10.65
C ALA A 83 -2.96 -7.97 11.75
N THR A 84 -3.66 -6.85 11.95
CA THR A 84 -3.34 -5.86 12.98
C THR A 84 -3.47 -6.45 14.38
N GLN A 85 -4.56 -7.18 14.66
CA GLN A 85 -4.76 -7.86 15.94
C GLN A 85 -3.69 -8.92 16.16
N ALA A 86 -3.34 -9.71 15.14
CA ALA A 86 -2.29 -10.72 15.24
C ALA A 86 -0.93 -10.10 15.60
N ILE A 87 -0.59 -8.96 15.01
CA ILE A 87 0.64 -8.21 15.29
C ILE A 87 0.59 -7.53 16.67
N SER A 88 -0.56 -7.00 17.07
CA SER A 88 -0.74 -6.28 18.34
C SER A 88 -0.83 -7.21 19.55
N SER A 89 -1.27 -8.46 19.35
CA SER A 89 -1.37 -9.48 20.39
C SER A 89 0.00 -9.99 20.87
N ASP A 90 1.06 -9.70 20.11
CA ASP A 90 2.40 -10.18 20.38
C ASP A 90 3.26 -9.06 20.97
N ALA A 91 3.88 -9.30 22.12
CA ALA A 91 4.54 -8.30 22.96
C ALA A 91 5.93 -7.86 22.44
N TYR A 92 6.27 -8.19 21.20
CA TYR A 92 7.54 -7.87 20.57
C TYR A 92 7.58 -6.42 20.08
N LYS A 93 8.51 -5.63 20.61
CA LYS A 93 8.68 -4.20 20.27
C LYS A 93 9.01 -3.93 18.79
N GLU A 94 9.50 -4.93 18.05
CA GLU A 94 9.77 -4.80 16.62
C GLU A 94 8.48 -4.78 15.76
N ASN A 95 7.34 -5.19 16.34
CA ASN A 95 6.00 -5.14 15.74
C ASN A 95 5.54 -3.71 15.43
N ASP A 96 6.03 -2.73 16.19
CA ASP A 96 5.68 -1.31 16.05
C ASP A 96 6.06 -0.76 14.67
N SER A 97 6.98 -1.40 13.94
CA SER A 97 7.36 -1.00 12.59
C SER A 97 6.37 -1.46 11.51
N PHE A 98 5.63 -2.56 11.74
CA PHE A 98 4.67 -3.11 10.77
C PHE A 98 3.28 -2.48 10.88
N LEU A 99 2.87 -2.09 12.10
CA LEU A 99 1.55 -1.51 12.34
C LEU A 99 1.29 -0.23 11.52
N PRO A 100 2.22 0.75 11.40
CA PRO A 100 2.03 1.92 10.54
C PRO A 100 1.90 1.56 9.05
N LEU A 101 2.61 0.53 8.60
CA LEU A 101 2.55 0.07 7.21
C LEU A 101 1.17 -0.54 6.91
N ILE A 102 0.67 -1.41 7.77
CA ILE A 102 -0.65 -2.03 7.64
C ILE A 102 -1.74 -0.97 7.72
N THR A 103 -1.62 -0.01 8.64
CA THR A 103 -2.54 1.13 8.75
C THR A 103 -2.54 1.95 7.46
N THR A 104 -1.38 2.18 6.85
CA THR A 104 -1.27 2.88 5.57
C THR A 104 -1.95 2.11 4.43
N ALA A 105 -1.80 0.78 4.39
CA ALA A 105 -2.44 -0.07 3.40
C ALA A 105 -3.97 -0.07 3.58
N GLY A 106 -4.47 -0.24 4.81
CA GLY A 106 -5.89 -0.17 5.14
C GLY A 106 -6.51 1.20 4.82
N GLY A 107 -5.80 2.30 5.11
CA GLY A 107 -6.23 3.64 4.72
C GLY A 107 -6.38 3.82 3.20
N GLY A 108 -5.48 3.21 2.42
CA GLY A 108 -5.58 3.17 0.96
C GLY A 108 -6.81 2.41 0.46
N VAL A 109 -7.10 1.25 1.07
CA VAL A 109 -8.29 0.45 0.74
C VAL A 109 -9.59 1.17 1.14
N THR A 110 -9.62 1.80 2.31
CA THR A 110 -10.76 2.62 2.77
C THR A 110 -11.03 3.75 1.79
N HIS A 111 -9.99 4.50 1.40
CA HIS A 111 -10.13 5.58 0.43
C HIS A 111 -10.70 5.06 -0.91
N ALA A 112 -10.16 3.95 -1.43
CA ALA A 112 -10.68 3.35 -2.67
C ALA A 112 -12.14 2.90 -2.53
N GLN A 113 -12.51 2.29 -1.40
CA GLN A 113 -13.87 1.85 -1.10
C GLN A 113 -14.85 3.03 -1.05
N GLU A 114 -14.53 4.09 -0.31
CA GLU A 114 -15.36 5.29 -0.17
C GLU A 114 -15.62 5.95 -1.53
N ARG A 115 -14.59 6.02 -2.37
CA ARG A 115 -14.72 6.53 -3.74
C ARG A 115 -15.62 5.61 -4.58
N LEU A 116 -15.48 4.30 -4.47
CA LEU A 116 -16.33 3.35 -5.21
C LEU A 116 -17.80 3.39 -4.80
N VAL A 117 -18.13 3.68 -3.54
CA VAL A 117 -19.54 3.80 -3.11
C VAL A 117 -20.12 5.21 -3.32
N SER A 118 -19.29 6.18 -3.71
CA SER A 118 -19.72 7.56 -3.91
C SER A 118 -20.88 7.66 -4.91
N LYS A 119 -21.92 8.42 -4.54
CA LYS A 119 -23.06 8.69 -5.42
C LYS A 119 -22.62 9.34 -6.73
N GLU A 120 -21.61 10.19 -6.66
CA GLU A 120 -21.08 10.98 -7.78
C GLU A 120 -20.12 10.21 -8.68
N LEU A 121 -19.79 8.95 -8.36
CA LEU A 121 -18.77 8.19 -9.08
C LEU A 121 -19.05 8.12 -10.59
N ASN A 122 -20.32 8.05 -11.02
CA ASN A 122 -20.64 7.97 -12.45
C ASN A 122 -20.16 9.22 -13.23
N SER A 123 -20.25 10.41 -12.62
CA SER A 123 -19.81 11.66 -13.23
C SER A 123 -18.31 11.91 -13.07
N THR A 124 -17.69 11.40 -12.00
CA THR A 124 -16.28 11.65 -11.68
C THR A 124 -15.35 10.50 -12.08
N TRP A 125 -15.89 9.37 -12.56
CA TRP A 125 -15.16 8.14 -12.84
C TRP A 125 -13.87 8.32 -13.66
N PRO A 126 -13.84 9.10 -14.77
CA PRO A 126 -12.62 9.27 -15.54
C PRO A 126 -11.44 9.87 -14.75
N ILE A 127 -11.76 10.69 -13.74
CA ILE A 127 -10.80 11.36 -12.87
C ILE A 127 -10.44 10.43 -11.71
N GLU A 128 -11.45 9.94 -10.98
CA GLU A 128 -11.29 9.15 -9.76
C GLU A 128 -10.67 7.77 -10.00
N ARG A 129 -10.84 7.19 -11.19
CA ARG A 129 -10.31 5.86 -11.52
C ARG A 129 -8.81 5.74 -11.26
N GLY A 130 -8.05 6.76 -11.65
CA GLY A 130 -6.59 6.77 -11.49
C GLY A 130 -6.20 6.67 -10.02
N ASP A 131 -6.86 7.48 -9.19
CA ASP A 131 -6.61 7.55 -7.76
C ASP A 131 -7.04 6.26 -7.04
N ILE A 132 -8.21 5.70 -7.38
CA ILE A 132 -8.68 4.42 -6.86
C ILE A 132 -7.67 3.31 -7.16
N LEU A 133 -7.23 3.19 -8.41
CA LEU A 133 -6.25 2.17 -8.82
C LEU A 133 -4.89 2.40 -8.14
N ALA A 134 -4.46 3.65 -7.98
CA ALA A 134 -3.22 3.98 -7.29
C ALA A 134 -3.26 3.59 -5.80
N SER A 135 -4.38 3.86 -5.12
CA SER A 135 -4.62 3.44 -3.75
C SER A 135 -4.59 1.91 -3.59
N ILE A 136 -5.29 1.18 -4.46
CA ILE A 136 -5.31 -0.30 -4.45
C ILE A 136 -3.91 -0.87 -4.68
N ARG A 137 -3.17 -0.37 -5.67
CA ARG A 137 -1.80 -0.82 -5.96
C ARG A 137 -0.85 -0.57 -4.81
N ARG A 138 -0.94 0.59 -4.17
CA ARG A 138 -0.13 0.94 -3.00
C ARG A 138 -0.43 0.00 -1.84
N ALA A 139 -1.71 -0.24 -1.54
CA ALA A 139 -2.11 -1.17 -0.50
C ALA A 139 -1.59 -2.59 -0.78
N ARG A 140 -1.75 -3.08 -2.02
CA ARG A 140 -1.22 -4.38 -2.44
C ARG A 140 0.29 -4.50 -2.24
N ALA A 141 1.05 -3.49 -2.68
CA ALA A 141 2.50 -3.50 -2.57
C ALA A 141 2.95 -3.53 -1.11
N ILE A 142 2.30 -2.75 -0.24
CA ILE A 142 2.59 -2.77 1.19
C ILE A 142 2.26 -4.14 1.80
N SER A 143 1.06 -4.68 1.53
CA SER A 143 0.66 -5.99 2.05
C SER A 143 1.62 -7.11 1.64
N SER A 144 2.03 -7.15 0.37
CA SER A 144 3.01 -8.13 -0.13
C SER A 144 4.36 -7.97 0.55
N ASN A 145 4.90 -6.75 0.62
CA ASN A 145 6.20 -6.50 1.22
C ASN A 145 6.22 -6.85 2.71
N VAL A 146 5.17 -6.50 3.46
CA VAL A 146 5.06 -6.85 4.87
C VAL A 146 4.92 -8.36 5.03
N ALA A 147 4.11 -9.03 4.20
CA ALA A 147 4.00 -10.49 4.26
C ALA A 147 5.33 -11.21 4.01
N ASP A 148 6.14 -10.72 3.08
CA ASP A 148 7.46 -11.30 2.79
C ASP A 148 8.47 -11.08 3.92
N GLN A 149 8.34 -9.97 4.65
CA GLN A 149 9.14 -9.72 5.86
C GLN A 149 8.70 -10.57 7.05
N LEU A 150 7.40 -10.86 7.17
CA LEU A 150 6.83 -11.68 8.23
C LEU A 150 6.95 -13.18 8.00
N ASP A 151 7.20 -13.61 6.76
CA ASP A 151 7.51 -14.98 6.38
C ASP A 151 8.55 -15.05 5.24
N PRO A 152 9.83 -14.80 5.57
CA PRO A 152 10.93 -14.78 4.59
C PRO A 152 11.31 -16.18 4.07
N ARG A 153 10.76 -17.26 4.64
CA ARG A 153 11.01 -18.64 4.17
C ARG A 153 10.18 -18.98 2.92
N SER A 154 9.09 -18.28 2.68
CA SER A 154 8.26 -18.49 1.48
C SER A 154 8.86 -17.89 0.20
N THR A 155 9.85 -17.00 0.29
CA THR A 155 10.47 -16.32 -0.86
C THR A 155 11.86 -16.84 -1.21
N ARG A 156 12.45 -17.74 -0.41
CA ARG A 156 13.68 -18.43 -0.83
C ARG A 156 13.32 -19.44 -1.93
N PRO A 157 13.82 -19.30 -3.18
CA PRO A 157 13.88 -20.45 -4.05
C PRO A 157 14.66 -21.53 -3.29
N SER A 158 14.13 -22.75 -3.26
CA SER A 158 14.86 -23.90 -2.77
C SER A 158 16.14 -24.03 -3.59
N SER A 159 17.23 -23.44 -3.11
CA SER A 159 18.57 -23.80 -3.56
C SER A 159 18.85 -25.19 -3.01
N THR A 160 18.39 -26.19 -3.74
CA THR A 160 18.94 -27.54 -3.67
C THR A 160 20.39 -27.49 -4.14
N LEU A 161 21.30 -27.70 -3.20
CA LEU A 161 22.65 -28.20 -3.45
C LEU A 161 22.81 -29.51 -2.66
#